data_AF-A0A1F3LTN3-F1
#
_entry.id   AF-A0A1F3LTN3-F1
#
_cell.length_a   1.000
_cell.length_b   1.000
_cell.length_c   1.000
_cell.angle_alpha   90.00
_cell.angle_beta   90.00
_cell.angle_gamma   90.00
#
_symmetry.space_group_name_H-M   'P 1'
#
loop_
_entity.id
_entity.type
_entity.pdbx_description
1 polymer ?
#
loop_
_entity_poly.entity_id
_entity_poly.type
_entity_poly.pdbx_seq_one_letter_code
_entity_poly.pdbx_strand_id
1 'polypeptide(L)'
;MTLTPQDIQKFWIRAYLGTTDDNKLIEASINRAYRDFNRTLTGIGEVQTVEKFQTLQKFMKTIIVGLINTQFNTQADFDIWHKGNCDKLKQQFNLYPYPLKYGQAQKWINMTLKYLFALGNEKINGITKNYAFFHIPVDNIIQDKLLESGIPKIIGCWSGIDNYDIYLDYQKKVRLTFKDTAPMDVEFKMFNE
;
A
#
# COMPACT_ATOMS: atom_id res chain seq x y z
N MET A 1 -19.08 30.83 -14.62
CA MET A 1 -18.12 30.35 -13.61
C MET A 1 -17.41 29.15 -14.22
N THR A 2 -16.10 29.20 -14.36
CA THR A 2 -15.32 28.16 -15.06
C THR A 2 -14.72 27.22 -14.03
N LEU A 3 -14.77 25.91 -14.27
CA LEU A 3 -14.14 24.91 -13.39
C LEU A 3 -12.64 25.16 -13.29
N THR A 4 -12.11 25.12 -12.07
CA THR A 4 -10.67 25.21 -11.80
C THR A 4 -10.02 23.82 -11.81
N PRO A 5 -8.68 23.72 -12.00
CA PRO A 5 -7.97 22.45 -11.82
C PRO A 5 -8.21 21.82 -10.43
N GLN A 6 -8.36 22.64 -9.38
CA GLN A 6 -8.68 22.16 -8.03
C GLN A 6 -10.08 21.54 -7.94
N ASP A 7 -11.07 22.05 -8.68
CA ASP A 7 -12.40 21.46 -8.74
C ASP A 7 -12.36 20.07 -9.40
N ILE A 8 -11.58 19.94 -10.49
CA ILE A 8 -11.36 18.67 -11.18
C ILE A 8 -10.63 17.68 -10.26
N GLN A 9 -9.61 18.12 -9.53
CA GLN A 9 -8.89 17.29 -8.57
C GLN A 9 -9.82 16.80 -7.45
N LYS A 10 -10.63 17.69 -6.86
CA LYS A 10 -11.61 17.32 -5.83
C LYS A 10 -12.64 16.32 -6.35
N PHE A 11 -13.10 16.47 -7.59
CA PHE A 11 -14.00 15.51 -8.24
C PHE A 11 -13.37 14.11 -8.28
N TRP A 12 -12.13 13.97 -8.77
CA TRP A 12 -11.47 12.67 -8.83
C TRP A 12 -11.18 12.08 -7.45
N ILE A 13 -10.77 12.90 -6.48
CA ILE A 13 -10.59 12.47 -5.09
C ILE A 13 -11.92 11.95 -4.51
N ARG A 14 -13.03 12.69 -4.68
CA ARG A 14 -14.36 12.27 -4.23
C ARG A 14 -14.81 10.98 -4.92
N ALA A 15 -14.61 10.87 -6.24
CA ALA A 15 -15.00 9.70 -7.02
C ALA A 15 -14.22 8.45 -6.59
N TYR A 16 -12.93 8.60 -6.28
CA TYR A 16 -12.06 7.48 -5.96
C TYR A 16 -12.09 7.07 -4.48
N LEU A 17 -12.06 8.05 -3.58
CA LEU A 17 -11.96 7.85 -2.12
C LEU A 17 -13.29 8.04 -1.39
N GLY A 18 -14.32 8.57 -2.05
CA GLY A 18 -15.63 8.82 -1.44
C GLY A 18 -15.68 10.05 -0.53
N THR A 19 -14.59 10.80 -0.38
CA THR A 19 -14.52 12.00 0.49
C THR A 19 -13.46 12.99 -0.01
N THR A 20 -13.67 14.27 0.28
CA THR A 20 -12.68 15.36 0.09
C THR A 20 -12.36 16.06 1.41
N ASP A 21 -12.88 15.55 2.53
CA ASP A 21 -12.55 16.01 3.88
C ASP A 21 -11.14 15.52 4.23
N ASP A 22 -10.20 16.45 4.35
CA ASP A 22 -8.78 16.17 4.57
C ASP A 22 -8.56 15.31 5.85
N ASN A 23 -9.41 15.47 6.87
CA ASN A 23 -9.33 14.67 8.10
C ASN A 23 -9.69 13.19 7.90
N LYS A 24 -10.37 12.86 6.80
CA LYS A 24 -10.84 11.51 6.47
C LYS A 24 -10.03 10.86 5.35
N LEU A 25 -9.13 11.60 4.70
CA LEU A 25 -8.37 11.08 3.56
C LEU A 25 -7.50 9.89 3.94
N ILE A 26 -6.87 9.89 5.12
CA ILE A 26 -6.08 8.74 5.59
C ILE A 26 -6.94 7.47 5.69
N GLU A 27 -8.09 7.58 6.37
CA GLU A 27 -9.03 6.46 6.53
C GLU A 27 -9.61 6.00 5.19
N ALA A 28 -9.89 6.93 4.30
CA ALA A 28 -10.41 6.63 2.97
C ALA A 28 -9.37 5.91 2.10
N SER A 29 -8.10 6.32 2.14
CA SER A 29 -6.99 5.63 1.46
C SER A 29 -6.77 4.22 2.02
N ILE A 30 -6.83 4.05 3.34
CA ILE A 30 -6.75 2.72 3.99
C ILE A 30 -7.88 1.82 3.52
N ASN A 31 -9.11 2.33 3.48
CA ASN A 31 -10.29 1.58 3.06
C ASN A 31 -10.23 1.21 1.58
N ARG A 32 -9.76 2.13 0.74
CA ARG A 32 -9.58 1.89 -0.69
C ARG A 32 -8.53 0.79 -0.91
N ALA A 33 -7.38 0.89 -0.26
CA ALA A 33 -6.31 -0.11 -0.31
C ALA A 33 -6.76 -1.48 0.20
N TYR A 34 -7.62 -1.52 1.21
CA TYR A 34 -8.20 -2.78 1.70
C TYR A 34 -8.99 -3.52 0.60
N ARG A 35 -9.80 -2.77 -0.16
CA ARG A 35 -10.61 -3.34 -1.26
C ARG A 35 -9.77 -3.91 -2.40
N ASP A 36 -8.52 -3.48 -2.55
CA ASP A 36 -7.64 -3.97 -3.61
C ASP A 36 -7.20 -5.43 -3.38
N PHE A 37 -7.11 -5.86 -2.11
CA PHE A 37 -6.66 -7.21 -1.76
C PHE A 37 -7.71 -8.07 -1.05
N ASN A 38 -8.77 -7.49 -0.47
CA ASN A 38 -9.73 -8.26 0.33
C ASN A 38 -10.41 -9.39 -0.47
N ARG A 39 -10.53 -9.25 -1.79
CA ARG A 39 -10.99 -10.30 -2.73
C ARG A 39 -10.14 -11.58 -2.70
N THR A 40 -8.93 -11.50 -2.15
CA THR A 40 -8.02 -12.64 -1.95
C THR A 40 -8.21 -13.33 -0.58
N LEU A 41 -9.00 -12.75 0.32
CA LEU A 41 -9.39 -13.34 1.60
C LEU A 41 -10.68 -14.12 1.42
N THR A 42 -10.58 -15.36 0.92
CA THR A 42 -11.74 -16.23 0.70
C THR A 42 -12.56 -16.38 1.99
N GLY A 43 -13.88 -16.19 1.90
CA GLY A 43 -14.81 -16.30 3.04
C GLY A 43 -14.85 -15.08 3.98
N ILE A 44 -14.06 -14.02 3.71
CA ILE A 44 -14.00 -12.84 4.61
C ILE A 44 -15.36 -12.17 4.81
N GLY A 45 -16.21 -12.15 3.79
CA GLY A 45 -17.52 -11.50 3.83
C GLY A 45 -18.50 -12.14 4.82
N GLU A 46 -18.30 -13.41 5.17
CA GLU A 46 -19.16 -14.13 6.12
C GLU A 46 -18.78 -13.85 7.58
N VAL A 47 -17.52 -13.43 7.82
CA VAL A 47 -16.94 -13.34 9.17
C VAL A 47 -16.56 -11.92 9.58
N GLN A 48 -16.33 -11.02 8.61
CA GLN A 48 -15.93 -9.64 8.85
C GLN A 48 -17.14 -8.76 9.12
N THR A 49 -17.31 -8.39 10.38
CA THR A 49 -18.26 -7.35 10.77
C THR A 49 -17.65 -5.96 10.57
N VAL A 50 -18.51 -4.93 10.58
CA VAL A 50 -18.09 -3.53 10.54
C VAL A 50 -17.10 -3.21 11.67
N GLU A 51 -17.36 -3.70 12.89
CA GLU A 51 -16.53 -3.46 14.08
C GLU A 51 -15.13 -4.10 13.97
N LYS A 52 -15.06 -5.33 13.44
CA LYS A 52 -13.78 -6.01 13.20
C LYS A 52 -12.97 -5.24 12.16
N PHE A 53 -13.60 -4.82 11.07
CA PHE A 53 -12.93 -4.01 10.06
C PHE A 53 -12.46 -2.66 10.61
N GLN A 54 -13.29 -1.96 11.39
CA GLN A 54 -12.91 -0.70 12.04
C GLN A 54 -11.71 -0.85 12.98
N THR A 55 -11.61 -1.99 13.68
CA THR A 55 -10.44 -2.30 14.52
C THR A 55 -9.17 -2.41 13.69
N LEU A 56 -9.22 -3.16 12.58
CA LEU A 56 -8.11 -3.29 11.64
C LEU A 56 -7.75 -1.96 10.96
N GLN A 57 -8.75 -1.18 10.58
CA GLN A 57 -8.58 0.15 9.97
C GLN A 57 -7.88 1.10 10.96
N LYS A 58 -8.30 1.13 12.23
CA LYS A 58 -7.67 1.93 13.28
C LYS A 58 -6.21 1.52 13.50
N PHE A 59 -5.93 0.22 13.49
CA PHE A 59 -4.58 -0.30 13.58
C PHE A 59 -3.70 0.14 12.40
N MET A 60 -4.20 0.02 11.17
CA MET A 60 -3.50 0.53 9.99
C MET A 60 -3.28 2.05 10.06
N LYS A 61 -4.26 2.81 10.56
CA LYS A 61 -4.12 4.26 10.78
C LYS A 61 -2.97 4.57 11.74
N THR A 62 -2.80 3.80 12.81
CA THR A 62 -1.65 3.94 13.72
C THR A 62 -0.31 3.69 13.01
N ILE A 63 -0.23 2.68 12.12
CA ILE A 63 0.97 2.42 11.31
C ILE A 63 1.31 3.64 10.43
N ILE A 64 0.32 4.16 9.71
CA ILE A 64 0.49 5.30 8.80
C ILE A 64 0.87 6.59 9.55
N VAL A 65 0.18 6.88 10.65
CA VAL A 65 0.49 8.04 11.50
C VAL A 65 1.91 7.92 12.09
N GLY A 66 2.34 6.71 12.46
CA GLY A 66 3.72 6.47 12.87
C GLY A 66 4.72 6.77 11.75
N LEU A 67 4.44 6.33 10.52
CA LEU A 67 5.31 6.55 9.37
C LEU A 67 5.49 8.04 9.02
N ILE A 68 4.41 8.84 8.96
CA ILE A 68 4.50 10.27 8.59
C ILE A 68 5.27 11.11 9.63
N ASN A 69 5.34 10.60 10.87
CA ASN A 69 6.08 11.19 11.99
C ASN A 69 7.49 10.61 12.17
N THR A 70 7.90 9.67 11.32
CA THR A 70 9.23 9.04 11.36
C THR A 70 10.05 9.48 10.16
N GLN A 71 11.35 9.70 10.34
CA GLN A 71 12.32 9.85 9.25
C GLN A 71 13.18 8.59 9.20
N PHE A 72 13.26 7.95 8.03
CA PHE A 72 14.22 6.88 7.77
C PHE A 72 15.49 7.46 7.15
N ASN A 73 16.65 6.90 7.51
CA ASN A 73 17.93 7.34 6.97
C ASN A 73 18.40 6.44 5.83
N THR A 74 17.98 5.17 5.87
CA THR A 74 18.35 4.18 4.87
C THR A 74 17.16 3.36 4.42
N GLN A 75 17.30 2.74 3.24
CA GLN A 75 16.34 1.75 2.76
C GLN A 75 16.24 0.55 3.71
N ALA A 76 17.33 0.15 4.37
CA ALA A 76 17.29 -0.94 5.35
C ALA A 76 16.40 -0.60 6.55
N ASP A 77 16.40 0.65 7.02
CA ASP A 77 15.51 1.09 8.10
C ASP A 77 14.03 0.97 7.70
N PHE A 78 13.71 1.35 6.45
CA PHE A 78 12.37 1.18 5.91
C PHE A 78 11.99 -0.30 5.74
N ASP A 79 12.90 -1.14 5.24
CA ASP A 79 12.67 -2.58 5.06
C ASP A 79 12.36 -3.25 6.42
N ILE A 80 13.09 -2.88 7.49
CA ILE A 80 12.85 -3.34 8.88
C ILE A 80 11.49 -2.85 9.39
N TRP A 81 11.20 -1.56 9.23
CA TRP A 81 9.91 -0.98 9.62
C TRP A 81 8.74 -1.68 8.90
N HIS A 82 8.88 -1.90 7.60
CA HIS A 82 7.84 -2.52 6.79
C HIS A 82 7.62 -3.97 7.22
N LYS A 83 8.69 -4.76 7.42
CA LYS A 83 8.58 -6.13 7.91
C LYS A 83 7.86 -6.18 9.26
N GLY A 84 8.31 -5.37 10.21
CA GLY A 84 7.73 -5.32 11.55
C GLY A 84 6.24 -4.95 11.55
N ASN A 85 5.81 -4.05 10.66
CA ASN A 85 4.39 -3.70 10.54
C ASN A 85 3.57 -4.74 9.79
N CYS A 86 4.13 -5.44 8.79
CA CYS A 86 3.48 -6.62 8.23
C CYS A 86 3.29 -7.72 9.27
N ASP A 87 4.30 -8.00 10.10
CA ASP A 87 4.23 -8.97 11.19
C ASP A 87 3.08 -8.62 12.16
N LYS A 88 2.98 -7.36 12.57
CA LYS A 88 1.90 -6.89 13.44
C LYS A 88 0.52 -6.97 12.77
N LEU A 89 0.40 -6.61 11.49
CA LEU A 89 -0.87 -6.75 10.76
C LEU A 89 -1.33 -8.20 10.71
N LYS A 90 -0.42 -9.14 10.44
CA LYS A 90 -0.74 -10.57 10.47
C LYS A 90 -1.22 -11.01 11.84
N GLN A 91 -0.57 -10.56 12.92
CA GLN A 91 -1.01 -10.84 14.30
C GLN A 91 -2.41 -10.30 14.58
N GLN A 92 -2.74 -9.07 14.13
CA GLN A 92 -4.08 -8.50 14.30
C GLN A 92 -5.14 -9.29 13.54
N PHE A 93 -4.81 -9.78 12.34
CA PHE A 93 -5.72 -10.60 11.54
C PHE A 93 -5.94 -12.00 12.15
N ASN A 94 -4.92 -12.58 12.77
CA ASN A 94 -5.02 -13.88 13.45
C ASN A 94 -5.95 -13.88 14.67
N LEU A 95 -6.37 -12.71 15.16
CA LEU A 95 -7.45 -12.59 16.15
C LEU A 95 -8.83 -12.92 15.56
N TYR A 96 -8.90 -13.09 14.24
CA TYR A 96 -10.09 -13.41 13.48
C TYR A 96 -9.85 -14.67 12.64
N PRO A 97 -10.91 -15.36 12.15
CA PRO A 97 -10.78 -16.62 11.42
C PRO A 97 -10.30 -16.44 9.96
N TYR A 98 -9.37 -15.53 9.70
CA TYR A 98 -8.79 -15.29 8.38
C TYR A 98 -7.31 -14.86 8.51
N PRO A 99 -6.36 -15.81 8.39
CA PRO A 99 -4.94 -15.49 8.52
C PRO A 99 -4.47 -14.67 7.33
N LEU A 100 -3.87 -13.52 7.61
CA LEU A 100 -3.25 -12.67 6.59
C LEU A 100 -1.90 -13.25 6.18
N LYS A 101 -1.61 -13.26 4.88
CA LYS A 101 -0.28 -13.59 4.33
C LYS A 101 0.55 -12.31 4.13
N TYR A 102 1.87 -12.42 4.02
CA TYR A 102 2.71 -11.24 3.75
C TYR A 102 2.37 -10.56 2.44
N GLY A 103 2.00 -11.34 1.43
CA GLY A 103 1.48 -10.84 0.16
C GLY A 103 0.32 -9.87 0.30
N GLN A 104 -0.61 -10.16 1.20
CA GLN A 104 -1.77 -9.33 1.48
C GLN A 104 -1.40 -8.14 2.39
N ALA A 105 -0.58 -8.37 3.42
CA ALA A 105 -0.13 -7.33 4.33
C ALA A 105 0.66 -6.22 3.61
N GLN A 106 1.62 -6.59 2.75
CA GLN A 106 2.37 -5.61 1.96
C GLN A 106 1.44 -4.85 1.00
N LYS A 107 0.44 -5.51 0.41
CA LYS A 107 -0.45 -4.85 -0.55
C LYS A 107 -1.24 -3.76 0.15
N TRP A 108 -1.71 -4.03 1.36
CA TRP A 108 -2.46 -3.04 2.12
C TRP A 108 -1.61 -1.82 2.51
N ILE A 109 -0.40 -2.03 3.03
CA ILE A 109 0.53 -0.94 3.37
C ILE A 109 0.88 -0.15 2.11
N ASN A 110 1.39 -0.82 1.07
CA ASN A 110 1.98 -0.17 -0.09
C ASN A 110 0.93 0.56 -0.94
N MET A 111 -0.28 0.01 -1.10
CA MET A 111 -1.36 0.74 -1.77
C MET A 111 -1.83 1.94 -0.97
N THR A 112 -1.86 1.84 0.37
CA THR A 112 -2.20 2.98 1.23
C THR A 112 -1.17 4.10 1.04
N LEU A 113 0.13 3.77 1.09
CA LEU A 113 1.20 4.74 0.87
C LEU A 113 1.14 5.37 -0.52
N LYS A 114 0.88 4.57 -1.57
CA LYS A 114 0.69 5.06 -2.95
C LYS A 114 -0.44 6.09 -3.02
N TYR A 115 -1.61 5.79 -2.46
CA TYR A 115 -2.75 6.70 -2.48
C TYR A 115 -2.50 7.98 -1.68
N LEU A 116 -1.87 7.88 -0.51
CA LEU A 116 -1.52 9.04 0.30
C LEU A 116 -0.51 9.93 -0.40
N PHE A 117 0.49 9.34 -1.06
CA PHE A 117 1.45 10.10 -1.85
C PHE A 117 0.77 10.80 -3.03
N ALA A 118 -0.13 10.13 -3.74
CA ALA A 118 -0.89 10.70 -4.84
C ALA A 118 -1.78 11.89 -4.43
N LEU A 119 -2.22 11.95 -3.16
CA LEU A 119 -2.92 13.11 -2.60
C LEU A 119 -2.01 14.32 -2.35
N GLY A 120 -0.70 14.10 -2.27
CA GLY A 120 0.31 15.14 -2.10
C GLY A 120 0.51 15.61 -0.65
N ASN A 121 1.66 16.27 -0.41
CA ASN A 121 2.06 16.73 0.91
C ASN A 121 1.15 17.84 1.48
N GLU A 122 0.48 18.61 0.61
CA GLU A 122 -0.50 19.62 1.03
C GLU A 122 -1.68 19.01 1.78
N LYS A 123 -2.08 17.78 1.42
CA LYS A 123 -3.18 17.05 2.04
C LYS A 123 -2.71 16.13 3.15
N ILE A 124 -1.57 15.48 2.95
CA ILE A 124 -1.00 14.50 3.87
C ILE A 124 0.42 14.96 4.25
N ASN A 125 0.51 15.82 5.26
CA ASN A 125 1.79 16.34 5.71
C ASN A 125 2.74 15.21 6.14
N GLY A 126 3.95 15.20 5.60
CA GLY A 126 5.01 14.25 5.93
C GLY A 126 5.03 12.99 5.08
N ILE A 127 4.07 12.80 4.15
CA ILE A 127 4.03 11.61 3.30
C ILE A 127 5.24 11.51 2.36
N THR A 128 5.81 12.63 1.95
CA THR A 128 6.93 12.68 0.98
C THR A 128 8.29 12.41 1.62
N LYS A 129 8.43 12.52 2.95
CA LYS A 129 9.71 12.40 3.69
C LYS A 129 10.48 11.13 3.38
N ASN A 130 9.75 10.03 3.20
CA ASN A 130 10.30 8.69 3.05
C ASN A 130 9.96 8.07 1.68
N TYR A 131 9.45 8.87 0.74
CA TYR A 131 8.96 8.40 -0.55
C TYR A 131 9.99 7.56 -1.31
N ALA A 132 11.26 7.97 -1.28
CA ALA A 132 12.36 7.28 -1.94
C ALA A 132 12.52 5.82 -1.49
N PHE A 133 12.03 5.47 -0.29
CA PHE A 133 12.15 4.13 0.28
C PHE A 133 10.90 3.27 0.13
N PHE A 134 9.78 3.84 -0.34
CA PHE A 134 8.52 3.11 -0.42
C PHE A 134 8.62 1.90 -1.35
N HIS A 135 8.11 0.77 -0.88
CA HIS A 135 8.00 -0.45 -1.67
C HIS A 135 6.87 -0.34 -2.68
N ILE A 136 7.03 -1.01 -3.83
CA ILE A 136 5.92 -1.15 -4.78
C ILE A 136 4.84 -2.09 -4.23
N PRO A 137 3.55 -1.84 -4.53
CA PRO A 137 2.45 -2.70 -4.13
C PRO A 137 2.34 -3.94 -5.04
N VAL A 138 3.01 -5.03 -4.68
CA VAL A 138 3.07 -6.25 -5.51
C VAL A 138 1.69 -6.88 -5.67
N ASP A 139 1.23 -7.04 -6.91
CA ASP A 139 0.09 -7.84 -7.32
C ASP A 139 0.32 -8.47 -8.70
N ASN A 140 -0.70 -9.10 -9.30
CA ASN A 140 -0.56 -9.66 -10.65
C ASN A 140 -0.35 -8.59 -11.72
N ILE A 141 -1.02 -7.44 -11.61
CA ILE A 141 -0.98 -6.39 -12.64
C ILE A 141 0.43 -5.81 -12.74
N ILE A 142 1.03 -5.43 -11.61
CA ILE A 142 2.39 -4.89 -11.63
C ILE A 142 3.42 -5.97 -12.00
N GLN A 143 3.21 -7.24 -11.60
CA GLN A 143 4.08 -8.34 -12.01
C GLN A 143 4.02 -8.61 -13.53
N ASP A 144 2.86 -8.44 -14.16
CA ASP A 144 2.71 -8.54 -15.61
C ASP A 144 3.55 -7.48 -16.33
N LYS A 145 3.50 -6.22 -15.86
CA LYS A 145 4.28 -5.12 -16.45
C LYS A 145 5.78 -5.27 -16.18
N LEU A 146 6.16 -5.69 -14.98
CA LEU A 146 7.57 -5.92 -14.63
C LEU A 146 8.19 -7.10 -15.40
N LEU A 147 7.38 -8.06 -15.86
CA LEU A 147 7.84 -9.15 -16.72
C LEU A 147 8.39 -8.63 -18.06
N GLU A 148 7.77 -7.59 -18.63
CA GLU A 148 8.23 -6.93 -19.85
C GLU A 148 9.60 -6.26 -19.65
N SER A 149 9.91 -5.87 -18.40
CA SER A 149 11.21 -5.35 -17.98
C SER A 149 12.20 -6.44 -17.52
N GLY A 150 11.90 -7.72 -17.79
CA GLY A 150 12.78 -8.85 -17.49
C GLY A 150 12.77 -9.30 -16.03
N ILE A 151 11.84 -8.82 -15.20
CA ILE A 151 11.70 -9.28 -13.81
C ILE A 151 10.70 -10.44 -13.77
N PRO A 152 11.13 -11.67 -13.46
CA PRO A 152 10.21 -12.81 -13.44
C PRO A 152 9.21 -12.68 -12.30
N LYS A 153 7.97 -13.10 -12.55
CA LYS A 153 6.92 -13.18 -11.53
C LYS A 153 7.35 -14.04 -10.35
N ILE A 154 6.78 -13.74 -9.18
CA ILE A 154 6.95 -14.59 -8.00
C ILE A 154 6.31 -15.95 -8.28
N ILE A 155 6.98 -17.04 -7.86
CA ILE A 155 6.45 -18.38 -8.01
C ILE A 155 5.20 -18.51 -7.12
N GLY A 156 4.06 -18.83 -7.73
CA GLY A 156 2.76 -18.93 -7.05
C GLY A 156 1.99 -17.60 -7.04
N CYS A 157 1.02 -17.49 -6.14
CA CYS A 157 0.19 -16.29 -6.04
C CYS A 157 0.86 -15.25 -5.12
N TRP A 158 0.92 -13.98 -5.56
CA TRP A 158 1.43 -12.89 -4.73
C TRP A 158 0.69 -12.80 -3.40
N SER A 159 -0.62 -13.03 -3.36
CA SER A 159 -1.42 -12.93 -2.13
C SER A 159 -1.14 -14.09 -1.19
N GLY A 160 -0.59 -15.20 -1.70
CA GLY A 160 -0.23 -16.38 -0.93
C GLY A 160 1.17 -16.35 -0.32
N ILE A 161 1.97 -15.31 -0.58
CA ILE A 161 3.35 -15.23 -0.06
C ILE A 161 3.31 -15.19 1.47
N ASP A 162 3.84 -16.23 2.11
CA ASP A 162 3.92 -16.34 3.57
C ASP A 162 5.34 -16.28 4.13
N ASN A 163 6.35 -16.14 3.26
CA ASN A 163 7.72 -15.82 3.63
C ASN A 163 8.04 -14.37 3.22
N TYR A 164 8.40 -13.52 4.19
CA TYR A 164 8.71 -12.11 3.92
C TYR A 164 9.94 -11.94 3.02
N ASP A 165 10.93 -12.83 3.11
CA ASP A 165 12.16 -12.73 2.32
C ASP A 165 11.89 -12.94 0.83
N ILE A 166 10.94 -13.81 0.47
CA ILE A 166 10.48 -13.97 -0.92
C ILE A 166 9.93 -12.64 -1.46
N TYR A 167 9.11 -11.95 -0.65
CA TYR A 167 8.57 -10.64 -1.00
C TYR A 167 9.69 -9.58 -1.10
N LEU A 168 10.59 -9.55 -0.12
CA LEU A 168 11.66 -8.56 -0.06
C LEU A 168 12.66 -8.73 -1.22
N ASP A 169 12.98 -9.96 -1.58
CA ASP A 169 13.85 -10.26 -2.72
C ASP A 169 13.22 -9.80 -4.03
N TYR A 170 11.88 -9.85 -4.15
CA TYR A 170 11.19 -9.24 -5.27
C TYR A 170 11.37 -7.71 -5.30
N GLN A 171 11.21 -7.03 -4.15
CA GLN A 171 11.48 -5.59 -4.05
C GLN A 171 12.94 -5.24 -4.41
N LYS A 172 13.90 -6.08 -4.01
CA LYS A 172 15.31 -5.90 -4.36
C LYS A 172 15.54 -6.05 -5.86
N LYS A 173 14.91 -7.03 -6.53
CA LYS A 173 14.99 -7.19 -7.98
C LYS A 173 14.49 -5.94 -8.71
N VAL A 174 13.36 -5.39 -8.30
CA VAL A 174 12.82 -4.13 -8.87
C VAL A 174 13.83 -2.98 -8.69
N ARG A 175 14.34 -2.78 -7.48
CA ARG A 175 15.37 -1.76 -7.19
C ARG A 175 16.63 -1.94 -8.02
N LEU A 176 17.07 -3.18 -8.25
CA LEU A 176 18.26 -3.50 -9.04
C LEU A 176 18.05 -3.25 -10.55
N THR A 177 16.84 -3.47 -11.06
CA THR A 177 16.49 -3.16 -12.46
C THR A 177 16.35 -1.66 -12.67
N PHE A 178 15.78 -0.92 -11.70
CA PHE A 178 15.50 0.52 -11.79
C PHE A 178 16.35 1.34 -10.80
N LYS A 179 17.68 1.20 -10.87
CA LYS A 179 18.62 1.71 -9.84
C LYS A 179 18.52 3.21 -9.53
N ASP A 180 18.21 4.02 -10.53
CA ASP A 180 18.19 5.49 -10.43
C ASP A 180 16.77 6.04 -10.27
N THR A 181 15.80 5.19 -9.91
CA THR A 181 14.39 5.56 -9.81
C THR A 181 13.81 5.06 -8.50
N ALA A 182 13.07 5.91 -7.78
CA ALA A 182 12.38 5.47 -6.58
C ALA A 182 11.40 4.33 -6.94
N PRO A 183 11.28 3.25 -6.16
CA PRO A 183 10.45 2.12 -6.57
C PRO A 183 9.01 2.53 -6.85
N MET A 184 8.46 3.47 -6.07
CA MET A 184 7.11 3.98 -6.28
C MET A 184 6.95 4.78 -7.58
N ASP A 185 8.00 5.43 -8.11
CA ASP A 185 7.95 6.06 -9.44
C ASP A 185 7.75 5.02 -10.54
N VAL A 186 8.41 3.86 -10.42
CA VAL A 186 8.22 2.72 -11.34
C VAL A 186 6.76 2.28 -11.32
N GLU A 187 6.19 2.11 -10.13
CA GLU A 187 4.77 1.75 -9.95
C GLU A 187 3.83 2.78 -10.59
N PHE A 188 4.07 4.09 -10.42
CA PHE A 188 3.22 5.12 -11.03
C PHE A 188 3.32 5.14 -12.56
N LYS A 189 4.54 5.00 -13.11
CA LYS A 189 4.75 4.92 -14.57
C LYS A 189 4.04 3.71 -15.14
N MET A 190 4.34 2.53 -14.59
CA MET A 190 3.72 1.28 -15.02
C MET A 190 2.20 1.33 -14.86
N PHE A 191 1.64 1.94 -13.82
CA PHE A 191 0.18 2.02 -13.68
C PHE A 191 -0.52 2.79 -14.82
N ASN A 192 0.16 3.75 -15.46
CA ASN A 192 -0.40 4.61 -16.49
C ASN A 192 -0.25 4.08 -17.93
N GLU A 193 0.53 3.02 -18.14
CA GLU A 193 0.72 2.33 -19.42
C GLU A 193 -0.38 1.29 -19.67
#